data_AF-A0A1W9S779-F1
#
_entry.id   AF-A0A1W9S779-F1
#
_cell.length_a   1.000
_cell.length_b   1.000
_cell.length_c   1.000
_cell.angle_alpha   90.00
_cell.angle_beta   90.00
_cell.angle_gamma   90.00
#
_symmetry.space_group_name_H-M   'P 1'
#
loop_
_entity.id
_entity.type
_entity.pdbx_description
1 polymer ?
#
loop_
_entity_poly.entity_id
_entity_poly.type
_entity_poly.pdbx_seq_one_letter_code
_entity_poly.pdbx_strand_id
1 'polypeptide(L)' 'MTKFDFEKAMERLEQIIDNLESGNLSLDESIKVFEEGVELSKKCYEKLSKAELKVKQLIKTDSGEFELGLFSEENQ' A
#
# COMPACT_ATOMS: atom_id res chain seq x y z
N MET A 1 -7.09 -16.70 -12.13
CA MET A 1 -6.30 -15.50 -11.79
C MET A 1 -6.61 -15.13 -10.36
N THR A 2 -5.66 -15.32 -9.44
CA THR A 2 -5.81 -15.01 -8.02
C THR A 2 -5.84 -13.49 -7.83
N LYS A 3 -6.94 -12.98 -7.28
CA LYS A 3 -7.14 -11.55 -6.99
C LYS A 3 -6.17 -11.15 -5.86
N PHE A 4 -5.51 -10.00 -6.02
CA PHE A 4 -4.68 -9.41 -4.96
C PHE A 4 -5.53 -9.16 -3.71
N ASP A 5 -5.05 -9.64 -2.57
CA ASP A 5 -5.66 -9.51 -1.25
C ASP A 5 -4.82 -8.54 -0.41
N PHE A 6 -5.42 -7.41 -0.05
CA PHE A 6 -4.72 -6.31 0.62
C PHE A 6 -4.31 -6.69 2.04
N GLU A 7 -5.21 -7.33 2.80
CA GLU A 7 -4.96 -7.69 4.19
C GLU A 7 -3.80 -8.69 4.31
N LYS A 8 -3.77 -9.69 3.40
CA LYS A 8 -2.66 -10.65 3.34
C LYS A 8 -1.35 -10.01 2.92
N ALA A 9 -1.39 -9.03 2.02
CA ALA A 9 -0.19 -8.30 1.61
C ALA A 9 0.37 -7.45 2.76
N MET A 10 -0.51 -6.85 3.57
CA MET A 10 -0.13 -6.12 4.78
C MET A 10 0.48 -7.03 5.85
N GLU A 11 -0.17 -8.16 6.14
CA GLU A 11 0.36 -9.17 7.07
C GLU A 11 1.75 -9.68 6.62
N ARG A 12 1.93 -9.87 5.31
CA ARG A 12 3.23 -10.27 4.76
C ARG A 12 4.29 -9.16 4.90
N LEU A 13 3.92 -7.90 4.69
CA LEU A 13 4.83 -6.76 4.90
C LEU A 13 5.30 -6.66 6.34
N GLU A 14 4.41 -6.84 7.32
CA GLU A 14 4.75 -6.88 8.74
C GLU A 14 5.76 -7.99 9.04
N GLN A 15 5.51 -9.20 8.53
CA GLN A 15 6.46 -10.32 8.66
C GLN A 15 7.83 -10.02 8.02
N ILE A 16 7.87 -9.32 6.88
CA ILE A 16 9.13 -8.94 6.23
C ILE A 16 9.90 -7.97 7.12
N ILE A 17 9.22 -6.98 7.71
CA ILE A 17 9.82 -6.03 8.66
C ILE A 17 10.38 -6.79 9.87
N ASP A 18 9.58 -7.65 10.50
CA ASP A 18 10.02 -8.44 11.65
C ASP A 18 11.27 -9.28 11.33
N ASN A 19 11.30 -9.92 10.16
CA ASN A 19 12.45 -10.72 9.74
C ASN A 19 13.71 -9.88 9.53
N LEU A 20 13.58 -8.70 8.91
CA LEU A 20 14.68 -7.77 8.69
C LEU A 20 15.21 -7.18 10.01
N GLU A 21 14.31 -6.83 10.93
CA GLU A 21 14.66 -6.29 12.25
C GLU A 21 15.29 -7.35 13.17
N SER A 22 14.90 -8.63 13.01
CA SER A 22 15.45 -9.72 13.81
C SER A 22 16.96 -9.95 13.58
N GLY A 23 17.49 -9.53 12.43
CA GLY A 23 18.90 -9.69 12.06
C GLY A 23 19.35 -11.15 11.83
N ASN A 24 18.42 -12.11 11.79
CA ASN A 24 18.73 -13.53 11.65
C ASN A 24 18.89 -14.00 10.20
N LEU A 25 18.67 -13.12 9.23
CA LEU A 25 18.78 -13.43 7.81
C LEU A 25 20.23 -13.28 7.33
N SER A 26 20.64 -14.16 6.43
CA SER A 26 21.85 -13.90 5.63
C SER A 26 21.67 -12.68 4.72
N LEU A 27 22.77 -12.17 4.16
CA LEU A 27 22.71 -11.03 3.23
C LEU A 27 21.82 -11.32 2.01
N ASP A 28 21.99 -12.49 1.39
CA ASP A 28 21.20 -12.88 0.22
C ASP A 28 19.71 -13.03 0.54
N GLU A 29 19.37 -13.54 1.73
CA GLU A 29 17.98 -13.62 2.19
C GLU A 29 17.40 -12.25 2.49
N SER A 30 18.17 -11.37 3.13
CA SER A 30 17.78 -9.98 3.42
C SER A 30 17.45 -9.22 2.14
N ILE A 31 18.26 -9.38 1.09
CA ILE A 31 18.01 -8.77 -0.23
C ILE A 31 16.70 -9.29 -0.83
N LYS A 32 16.46 -10.61 -0.79
CA LYS A 32 15.24 -11.21 -1.34
C LYS A 32 13.97 -10.72 -0.64
N VAL A 33 13.96 -10.72 0.70
CA VAL A 33 12.76 -10.28 1.44
C VAL A 33 12.55 -8.77 1.31
N PHE A 34 13.62 -8.00 1.16
CA PHE A 34 13.53 -6.56 0.87
C PHE A 34 12.89 -6.31 -0.50
N GLU A 35 13.34 -6.98 -1.56
CA GLU A 35 12.75 -6.88 -2.90
C GLU A 35 11.26 -7.25 -2.89
N GLU A 36 10.91 -8.33 -2.17
CA GLU A 36 9.51 -8.71 -1.97
C GLU A 36 8.71 -7.60 -1.27
N GLY A 37 9.27 -7.02 -0.20
CA GLY A 37 8.63 -5.93 0.55
C GLY A 37 8.38 -4.69 -0.31
N VAL A 38 9.34 -4.30 -1.15
CA VAL A 38 9.19 -3.17 -2.08
C VAL A 38 8.05 -3.41 -3.06
N GLU A 39 7.98 -4.61 -3.66
CA GLU A 39 6.95 -4.96 -4.62
C GLU A 39 5.55 -5.05 -3.97
N LEU A 40 5.46 -5.59 -2.75
CA LEU A 40 4.20 -5.64 -2.00
C LEU A 40 3.73 -4.24 -1.61
N SER A 41 4.63 -3.39 -1.11
CA SER A 41 4.33 -2.01 -0.74
C SER A 41 3.75 -1.23 -1.93
N LYS A 42 4.36 -1.36 -3.10
CA LYS A 42 3.85 -0.75 -4.34
C LYS A 42 2.44 -1.22 -4.69
N LYS A 43 2.16 -2.53 -4.58
CA LYS A 43 0.82 -3.07 -4.85
C LYS A 43 -0.22 -2.59 -3.84
N CYS A 44 0.14 -2.51 -2.57
CA CYS A 44 -0.72 -1.94 -1.53
C CYS A 44 -1.07 -0.48 -1.84
N TYR A 45 -0.07 0.34 -2.19
CA TYR A 45 -0.28 1.72 -2.60
C TYR A 45 -1.24 1.82 -3.79
N GLU A 46 -0.98 1.08 -4.88
CA GLU A 46 -1.86 1.10 -6.06
C GLU A 46 -3.30 0.70 -5.74
N LYS A 47 -3.49 -0.24 -4.82
CA LYS A 47 -4.81 -0.67 -4.37
C LYS A 47 -5.53 0.44 -3.60
N LEU A 48 -4.82 1.12 -2.71
CA LEU A 48 -5.33 2.25 -1.93
C LEU A 48 -5.68 3.44 -2.84
N SER A 49 -4.80 3.82 -3.77
CA SER A 49 -5.08 4.92 -4.72
C SER A 49 -6.33 4.65 -5.57
N LYS A 50 -6.54 3.39 -6.00
CA LYS A 50 -7.76 2.99 -6.72
C LYS A 50 -9.01 3.07 -5.84
N ALA A 51 -8.90 2.68 -4.57
CA ALA A 51 -10.00 2.78 -3.62
C ALA A 51 -10.36 4.24 -3.33
N GLU A 52 -9.35 5.09 -3.11
CA GLU A 52 -9.49 6.52 -2.90
C GLU A 52 -10.19 7.21 -4.08
N LEU A 53 -9.76 6.92 -5.33
CA LEU A 53 -10.40 7.46 -6.53
C LEU A 53 -11.88 7.06 -6.61
N LYS A 54 -12.20 5.80 -6.27
CA LYS A 54 -13.58 5.32 -6.27
C LYS A 54 -14.43 6.02 -5.22
N VAL A 55 -13.89 6.27 -4.02
CA VAL A 55 -14.56 7.06 -2.98
C VAL A 55 -14.80 8.50 -3.45
N LYS A 56 -13.79 9.15 -4.03
CA LYS A 56 -13.91 10.50 -4.62
C LYS A 56 -14.99 10.57 -5.71
N GLN A 57 -15.15 9.53 -6.52
CA GLN A 57 -16.19 9.46 -7.55
C GLN A 57 -17.60 9.27 -6.98
N LEU A 58 -17.77 8.55 -5.87
CA LEU A 58 -19.09 8.31 -5.25
C LEU A 58 -19.58 9.53 -4.45
N ILE A 59 -18.67 10.26 -3.81
CA ILE A 59 -18.99 11.52 -3.11
C ILE A 59 -19.45 12.60 -4.12
N LYS A 60 -19.08 12.45 -5.39
CA LYS A 60 -19.41 13.37 -6.50
C LYS A 60 -20.91 13.40 -6.89
N THR A 61 -21.77 12.56 -6.30
CA THR A 61 -23.11 12.29 -6.87
C THR A 61 -24.31 12.44 -5.91
N ASP A 62 -24.38 13.47 -5.06
CA ASP A 62 -25.70 13.85 -4.46
C ASP A 62 -25.93 15.33 -4.10
N SER A 63 -24.92 16.21 -4.18
CA SER A 63 -25.11 17.63 -3.78
C SER A 63 -24.47 18.69 -4.70
N GLY A 64 -23.74 18.30 -5.76
CA GLY A 64 -23.23 19.25 -6.77
C GLY A 64 -22.09 20.18 -6.33
N GLU A 65 -21.64 20.15 -5.08
CA GLU A 65 -20.51 20.96 -4.58
C GLU A 65 -19.29 20.09 -4.24
N PHE A 66 -18.10 20.55 -4.64
CA PHE A 66 -16.81 19.94 -4.33
C PHE A 66 -16.12 20.76 -3.24
N GLU A 67 -16.01 20.23 -2.04
CA GLU A 67 -15.01 20.71 -1.09
C GLU A 67 -13.92 19.64 -0.93
N LEU A 68 -12.74 19.95 -1.45
CA LEU A 68 -11.51 19.23 -1.19
C LEU A 68 -10.87 19.86 0.06
N GLY A 69 -11.04 19.21 1.20
CA GLY A 69 -10.21 19.47 2.37
C GLY A 69 -9.47 18.20 2.74
N LEU A 70 -8.14 18.26 2.73
CA LEU A 70 -7.21 17.28 3.35
C LEU A 70 -6.89 16.05 2.50
N PHE A 71 -6.15 16.24 1.41
CA PHE A 71 -4.90 15.53 1.11
C PHE A 71 -4.23 16.36 0.01
N SER A 72 -3.78 17.56 0.38
CA SER A 72 -2.80 18.26 -0.42
C SER A 72 -1.58 17.34 -0.53
N GLU A 73 -1.21 17.00 -1.76
CA GLU A 73 0.14 16.60 -2.09
C GLU A 73 1.06 17.77 -1.71
N GLU A 74 1.45 17.86 -0.44
CA GLU A 74 2.68 18.52 -0.05
C GLU A 74 3.72 17.41 0.14
N ASN A 75 4.41 17.11 -0.95
CA ASN A 75 5.83 16.73 -0.94
C ASN A 75 6.34 16.88 -2.37
N GLN A 76 6.61 18.14 -2.73
CA GLN A 76 7.63 18.47 -3.72
C GLN A 76 8.92 18.80 -2.96
#